data_AF-M5JP88-F1
#
_entry.id   AF-M5JP88-F1
#
_cell.length_a   1.000
_cell.length_b   1.000
_cell.length_c   1.000
_cell.angle_alpha   90.00
_cell.angle_beta   90.00
_cell.angle_gamma   90.00
#
_symmetry.space_group_name_H-M   'P 1'
#
loop_
_entity.id
_entity.type
_entity.pdbx_description
1 polymer ?
#
loop_
_entity_poly.entity_id
_entity_poly.type
_entity_poly.pdbx_seq_one_letter_code
_entity_poly.pdbx_strand_id
1 'polypeptide(L)'
;MANTTNYNWPLPSPSGLQLNEIAKIATSFSAIDAKIKAFETSFSNHKHKFAELEEKPTTLGGYGITDGMTAEEVAQAIKKAVDDLINGSGAALDTLKELADALGNDPEFATTVGNALGVRVRVDAAQPFTLAEKAQGRSNLDALGTVDKGKADGVASLDSTGKVPPAQLPALTTTATVGAAMAGANGKAAPADGDFFAGVEAGGSTMFKATWANIKATLKAYFDAIYQAKLGYVPVRQFISGVIYIGWDGPSGKLATQVDATYFGVNWPIDIRGRANGGANWADGAGYADRLGPGGWTLATIQDQLNWRVTDHRFAGYIAQEVLLDGGGTSGGGGSSGYVVTHVTKRGGVAVADVGLRQPQLYIPNAGWRALGGW
;
A
#
# COMPACT_ATOMS: atom_id res chain seq x y z
N MET A 1 -183.92 52.95 6.99
CA MET A 1 -183.66 53.11 5.54
C MET A 1 -184.88 53.75 4.94
N ALA A 2 -184.72 54.88 4.27
CA ALA A 2 -185.83 55.48 3.53
C ALA A 2 -186.02 54.68 2.23
N ASN A 3 -187.27 54.36 1.93
CA ASN A 3 -187.63 53.79 0.65
C ASN A 3 -188.21 54.87 -0.26
N THR A 4 -188.12 54.70 -1.58
CA THR A 4 -188.72 55.65 -2.52
C THR A 4 -190.24 55.73 -2.28
N THR A 5 -190.80 56.94 -2.24
CA THR A 5 -192.18 57.18 -1.77
C THR A 5 -193.24 56.52 -2.64
N ASN A 6 -192.95 56.24 -3.92
CA ASN A 6 -193.94 55.69 -4.87
C ASN A 6 -193.77 54.18 -5.13
N TYR A 7 -192.58 53.61 -4.92
CA TYR A 7 -192.28 52.22 -5.26
C TYR A 7 -191.69 51.41 -4.10
N ASN A 8 -191.53 52.05 -2.95
CA ASN A 8 -191.00 51.47 -1.72
C ASN A 8 -189.66 50.72 -1.92
N TRP A 9 -188.84 51.16 -2.86
CA TRP A 9 -187.52 50.57 -3.10
C TRP A 9 -186.50 51.08 -2.08
N PRO A 10 -185.64 50.22 -1.52
CA PRO A 10 -184.59 50.65 -0.62
C PRO A 10 -183.67 51.63 -1.33
N LEU A 11 -183.65 52.89 -0.89
CA LEU A 11 -182.69 53.85 -1.41
C LEU A 11 -181.31 53.45 -0.87
N PRO A 12 -180.27 53.33 -1.74
CA PRO A 12 -178.91 53.09 -1.31
C PRO A 12 -178.51 54.17 -0.30
N SER A 13 -178.04 53.75 0.88
CA SER A 13 -177.50 54.66 1.88
C SER A 13 -176.33 55.45 1.26
N PRO A 14 -176.45 56.79 1.06
CA PRO A 14 -175.41 57.59 0.41
C PRO A 14 -174.08 57.54 1.18
N SER A 15 -174.13 57.24 2.47
CA SER A 15 -172.96 57.10 3.33
C SER A 15 -172.17 55.79 3.17
N GLY A 16 -172.78 54.67 2.74
CA GLY A 16 -172.13 53.35 2.85
C GLY A 16 -171.07 53.03 1.78
N LEU A 17 -171.28 53.42 0.53
CA LEU A 17 -170.41 53.07 -0.60
C LEU A 17 -169.23 54.03 -0.78
N GLN A 18 -169.43 55.32 -0.54
CA GLN A 18 -168.36 56.32 -0.59
C GLN A 18 -167.32 56.09 0.50
N LEU A 19 -167.73 55.62 1.69
CA LEU A 19 -166.82 55.25 2.77
C LEU A 19 -165.87 54.10 2.37
N ASN A 20 -166.36 53.09 1.64
CA ASN A 20 -165.52 51.96 1.21
C ASN A 20 -164.49 52.34 0.14
N GLU A 21 -164.84 53.21 -0.81
CA GLU A 21 -163.89 53.68 -1.84
C GLU A 21 -162.84 54.64 -1.24
N ILE A 22 -163.26 55.52 -0.33
CA ILE A 22 -162.33 56.37 0.43
C ILE A 22 -161.36 55.51 1.26
N ALA A 23 -161.83 54.39 1.85
CA ALA A 23 -160.98 53.46 2.58
C ALA A 23 -159.90 52.78 1.70
N LYS A 24 -160.22 52.42 0.45
CA LYS A 24 -159.24 51.85 -0.50
C LYS A 24 -158.18 52.87 -0.93
N ILE A 25 -158.60 54.12 -1.17
CA ILE A 25 -157.69 55.23 -1.50
C ILE A 25 -156.75 55.51 -0.32
N ALA A 26 -157.30 55.60 0.89
CA ALA A 26 -156.50 55.75 2.11
C ALA A 26 -155.48 54.61 2.26
N THR A 27 -155.91 53.36 2.03
CA THR A 27 -155.01 52.19 2.06
C THR A 27 -153.87 52.30 1.05
N SER A 28 -154.17 52.74 -0.18
CA SER A 28 -153.14 52.93 -1.23
C SER A 28 -152.16 54.05 -0.88
N PHE A 29 -152.65 55.18 -0.35
CA PHE A 29 -151.77 56.27 0.10
C PHE A 29 -150.87 55.84 1.26
N SER A 30 -151.41 55.11 2.24
CA SER A 30 -150.60 54.53 3.32
C SER A 30 -149.54 53.55 2.80
N ALA A 31 -149.86 52.75 1.78
CA ALA A 31 -148.89 51.84 1.16
C ALA A 31 -147.76 52.59 0.41
N ILE A 32 -148.09 53.70 -0.25
CA ILE A 32 -147.10 54.56 -0.92
C ILE A 32 -146.22 55.25 0.13
N ASP A 33 -146.82 55.82 1.16
CA ASP A 33 -146.12 56.46 2.28
C ASP A 33 -145.10 55.49 2.91
N ALA A 34 -145.52 54.26 3.20
CA ALA A 34 -144.64 53.22 3.73
C ALA A 34 -143.45 52.90 2.80
N LYS A 35 -143.66 52.84 1.47
CA LYS A 35 -142.58 52.60 0.50
C LYS A 35 -141.61 53.78 0.40
N ILE A 36 -142.13 55.00 0.38
CA ILE A 36 -141.31 56.22 0.39
C ILE A 36 -140.48 56.25 1.67
N LYS A 37 -141.08 55.92 2.82
CA LYS A 37 -140.37 55.88 4.09
C LYS A 37 -139.28 54.80 4.13
N ALA A 38 -139.53 53.64 3.53
CA ALA A 38 -138.54 52.58 3.41
C ALA A 38 -137.36 53.00 2.51
N PHE A 39 -137.63 53.65 1.38
CA PHE A 39 -136.59 54.19 0.51
C PHE A 39 -135.77 55.29 1.21
N GLU A 40 -136.43 56.25 1.86
CA GLU A 40 -135.78 57.31 2.64
C GLU A 40 -134.85 56.70 3.71
N THR A 41 -135.35 55.70 4.45
CA THR A 41 -134.57 54.99 5.47
C THR A 41 -133.36 54.28 4.86
N SER A 42 -133.53 53.60 3.72
CA SER A 42 -132.44 52.91 3.04
C SER A 42 -131.39 53.88 2.52
N PHE A 43 -131.81 55.01 1.95
CA PHE A 43 -130.93 56.03 1.41
C PHE A 43 -130.17 56.77 2.51
N SER A 44 -130.84 57.18 3.58
CA SER A 44 -130.20 57.86 4.72
C SER A 44 -129.25 56.96 5.52
N ASN A 45 -129.52 55.65 5.55
CA ASN A 45 -128.65 54.68 6.20
C ASN A 45 -127.64 54.04 5.24
N HIS A 46 -127.62 54.45 3.97
CA HIS A 46 -126.69 53.93 2.99
C HIS A 46 -125.26 54.36 3.36
N LYS A 47 -124.52 53.45 3.98
CA LYS A 47 -123.12 53.63 4.37
C LYS A 47 -122.32 52.48 3.79
N HIS A 48 -121.16 52.77 3.20
CA HIS A 48 -120.16 51.79 2.81
C HIS A 48 -118.88 52.03 3.60
N LYS A 49 -118.25 50.96 4.07
CA LYS A 49 -116.85 51.05 4.51
C LYS A 49 -115.98 51.06 3.26
N PHE A 50 -114.89 51.83 3.29
CA PHE A 50 -113.90 51.80 2.20
C PHE A 50 -113.37 50.39 1.90
N ALA A 51 -113.34 49.51 2.91
CA ALA A 51 -112.94 48.11 2.76
C ALA A 51 -113.86 47.31 1.82
N GLU A 52 -115.14 47.69 1.69
CA GLU A 52 -116.19 46.98 0.94
C GLU A 52 -116.25 47.36 -0.54
N LEU A 53 -115.40 48.29 -1.00
CA LEU A 53 -115.29 48.62 -2.42
C LEU A 53 -114.59 47.48 -3.18
N GLU A 54 -115.22 46.98 -4.23
CA GLU A 54 -114.60 46.08 -5.21
C GLU A 54 -113.78 46.90 -6.22
N GLU A 55 -112.81 46.27 -6.90
CA GLU A 55 -111.97 46.91 -7.94
C GLU A 55 -111.20 48.16 -7.48
N LYS A 56 -110.61 48.12 -6.28
CA LYS A 56 -109.79 49.23 -5.79
C LYS A 56 -108.57 49.45 -6.70
N PRO A 57 -108.20 50.71 -6.99
CA PRO A 57 -106.99 51.01 -7.72
C PRO A 57 -105.73 50.44 -7.04
N THR A 58 -104.72 50.04 -7.82
CA THR A 58 -103.45 49.49 -7.31
C THR A 58 -102.32 50.51 -7.28
N THR A 59 -102.57 51.73 -7.75
CA THR A 59 -101.59 52.82 -7.82
C THR A 59 -102.09 54.03 -7.05
N LEU A 60 -101.16 54.84 -6.55
CA LEU A 60 -101.48 56.09 -5.86
C LEU A 60 -102.34 57.01 -6.74
N GLY A 61 -101.98 57.17 -8.02
CA GLY A 61 -102.75 57.96 -8.98
C GLY A 61 -104.14 57.39 -9.24
N GLY A 62 -104.31 56.08 -9.17
CA GLY A 62 -105.62 55.44 -9.25
C GLY A 62 -106.54 55.80 -8.07
N TYR A 63 -105.98 56.03 -6.88
CA TYR A 63 -106.70 56.59 -5.73
C TYR A 63 -106.86 58.12 -5.79
N GLY A 64 -106.42 58.78 -6.86
CA GLY A 64 -106.41 60.24 -6.99
C GLY A 64 -105.33 60.94 -6.18
N ILE A 65 -104.35 60.19 -5.65
CA ILE A 65 -103.20 60.74 -4.93
C ILE A 65 -102.15 61.15 -5.97
N THR A 66 -101.97 62.47 -6.16
CA THR A 66 -101.08 63.04 -7.19
C THR A 66 -99.77 63.60 -6.62
N ASP A 67 -99.64 63.70 -5.30
CA ASP A 67 -98.49 64.26 -4.58
C ASP A 67 -97.66 63.18 -3.85
N GLY A 68 -98.10 61.93 -3.90
CA GLY A 68 -97.36 60.79 -3.36
C GLY A 68 -96.19 60.40 -4.26
N MET A 69 -95.00 60.29 -3.67
CA MET A 69 -93.82 59.80 -4.38
C MET A 69 -94.02 58.33 -4.77
N THR A 70 -93.86 58.03 -6.05
CA THR A 70 -93.99 56.68 -6.61
C THR A 70 -92.81 55.79 -6.18
N ALA A 71 -92.99 54.47 -6.24
CA ALA A 71 -91.91 53.53 -5.95
C ALA A 71 -90.68 53.74 -6.85
N GLU A 72 -90.90 54.17 -8.09
CA GLU A 72 -89.84 54.50 -9.05
C GLU A 72 -89.06 55.76 -8.62
N GLU A 73 -89.76 56.82 -8.22
CA GLU A 73 -89.11 58.05 -7.74
C GLU A 73 -88.31 57.80 -6.45
N VAL A 74 -88.82 56.96 -5.54
CA VAL A 74 -88.08 56.52 -4.35
C VAL A 74 -86.82 55.74 -4.73
N ALA A 75 -86.93 54.78 -5.67
CA ALA A 75 -85.79 54.01 -6.14
C ALA A 75 -84.73 54.89 -6.80
N GLN A 76 -85.14 55.88 -7.59
CA GLN A 76 -84.24 56.86 -8.22
C GLN A 76 -83.59 57.77 -7.18
N ALA A 77 -84.32 58.22 -6.16
CA ALA A 77 -83.76 59.02 -5.07
C ALA A 77 -82.71 58.24 -4.27
N ILE A 78 -82.96 56.96 -3.97
CA ILE A 78 -81.99 56.07 -3.31
C ILE A 78 -80.77 55.86 -4.19
N LYS A 79 -80.96 55.52 -5.47
CA LYS A 79 -79.87 55.32 -6.42
C LYS A 79 -79.01 56.58 -6.52
N LYS A 80 -79.64 57.76 -6.62
CA LYS A 80 -78.93 59.04 -6.66
C LYS A 80 -78.15 59.29 -5.37
N ALA A 81 -78.74 59.06 -4.20
CA ALA A 81 -78.04 59.21 -2.93
C ALA A 81 -76.83 58.26 -2.81
N VAL A 82 -76.94 57.03 -3.31
CA VAL A 82 -75.83 56.07 -3.37
C VAL A 82 -74.77 56.55 -4.36
N ASP A 83 -75.16 56.95 -5.57
CA ASP A 83 -74.27 57.49 -6.60
C ASP A 83 -73.54 58.75 -6.13
N ASP A 84 -74.21 59.61 -5.37
CA ASP A 84 -73.66 60.83 -4.74
C ASP A 84 -72.69 60.45 -3.61
N LEU A 85 -73.03 59.47 -2.76
CA LEU A 85 -72.18 58.98 -1.67
C LEU A 85 -70.91 58.32 -2.21
N ILE A 86 -71.05 57.50 -3.26
CA ILE A 86 -69.91 56.87 -3.90
C ILE A 86 -69.29 57.79 -4.97
N ASN A 87 -69.87 58.95 -5.27
CA ASN A 87 -69.44 59.88 -6.31
C ASN A 87 -69.08 59.19 -7.65
N GLY A 88 -69.90 58.22 -8.07
CA GLY A 88 -69.65 57.40 -9.27
C GLY A 88 -68.45 56.44 -9.19
N SER A 89 -67.88 56.22 -8.00
CA SER A 89 -66.68 55.40 -7.78
C SER A 89 -66.90 53.89 -7.83
N GLY A 90 -68.06 53.38 -8.27
CA GLY A 90 -68.36 51.94 -8.25
C GLY A 90 -67.24 51.07 -8.85
N ALA A 91 -66.70 51.47 -10.01
CA ALA A 91 -65.55 50.79 -10.62
C ALA A 91 -64.23 50.99 -9.84
N ALA A 92 -64.02 52.16 -9.23
CA ALA A 92 -62.83 52.42 -8.43
C ALA A 92 -62.86 51.69 -7.09
N LEU A 93 -64.01 51.55 -6.45
CA LEU A 93 -64.19 50.76 -5.23
C LEU A 93 -63.98 49.27 -5.52
N ASP A 94 -64.45 48.79 -6.67
CA ASP A 94 -64.17 47.44 -7.15
C ASP A 94 -62.66 47.23 -7.34
N THR A 95 -61.97 48.17 -8.00
CA THR A 95 -60.50 48.14 -8.12
C THR A 95 -59.79 48.17 -6.76
N LEU A 96 -60.25 49.01 -5.82
CA LEU A 96 -59.67 49.06 -4.47
C LEU A 96 -59.87 47.74 -3.72
N LYS A 97 -61.01 47.09 -3.91
CA LYS A 97 -61.27 45.76 -3.35
C LYS A 97 -60.35 44.70 -3.97
N GLU A 98 -60.19 44.70 -5.29
CA GLU A 98 -59.28 43.78 -5.99
C GLU A 98 -57.83 43.97 -5.52
N LEU A 99 -57.38 45.21 -5.35
CA LEU A 99 -56.04 45.52 -4.82
C LEU A 99 -55.89 45.09 -3.36
N ALA A 100 -56.90 45.34 -2.51
CA ALA A 100 -56.87 44.91 -1.12
C ALA A 100 -56.82 43.37 -1.01
N ASP A 101 -57.61 42.66 -1.81
CA ASP A 101 -57.60 41.19 -1.89
C ASP A 101 -56.25 40.68 -2.44
N ALA A 102 -55.68 41.32 -3.47
CA ALA A 102 -54.37 40.97 -4.02
C ALA A 102 -53.20 41.19 -3.04
N LEU A 103 -53.34 42.17 -2.14
CA LEU A 103 -52.39 42.42 -1.04
C LEU A 103 -52.72 41.61 0.23
N GLY A 104 -53.70 40.71 0.17
CA GLY A 104 -54.05 39.79 1.26
C GLY A 104 -54.83 40.42 2.41
N ASN A 105 -55.42 41.60 2.21
CA ASN A 105 -56.13 42.36 3.24
C ASN A 105 -55.31 42.57 4.53
N ASP A 106 -53.98 42.71 4.43
CA ASP A 106 -53.08 42.89 5.56
C ASP A 106 -53.17 44.34 6.13
N PRO A 107 -53.70 44.54 7.35
CA PRO A 107 -53.79 45.86 7.97
C PRO A 107 -52.42 46.50 8.26
N GLU A 108 -51.39 45.67 8.37
CA GLU A 108 -50.02 46.05 8.71
C GLU A 108 -49.07 45.82 7.53
N PHE A 109 -49.56 45.86 6.29
CA PHE A 109 -48.80 45.52 5.07
C PHE A 109 -47.41 46.17 5.02
N ALA A 110 -47.32 47.47 5.33
CA ALA A 110 -46.03 48.18 5.36
C ALA A 110 -45.06 47.64 6.41
N THR A 111 -45.58 47.27 7.59
CA THR A 111 -44.81 46.64 8.67
C THR A 111 -44.39 45.23 8.27
N THR A 112 -45.29 44.43 7.71
CA THR A 112 -45.02 43.07 7.24
C THR A 112 -43.93 43.05 6.18
N VAL A 113 -44.06 43.87 5.13
CA VAL A 113 -43.06 44.00 4.07
C VAL A 113 -41.76 44.57 4.64
N GLY A 114 -41.82 45.58 5.51
CA GLY A 114 -40.66 46.16 6.17
C GLY A 114 -39.86 45.13 6.97
N ASN A 115 -40.53 44.28 7.75
CA ASN A 115 -39.90 43.21 8.51
C ASN A 115 -39.28 42.14 7.60
N ALA A 116 -40.00 41.74 6.54
CA ALA A 116 -39.51 40.78 5.55
C ALA A 116 -38.27 41.30 4.79
N LEU A 117 -38.21 42.60 4.54
CA LEU A 117 -37.03 43.26 3.97
C LEU A 117 -35.91 43.45 5.00
N GLY A 118 -36.25 43.69 6.27
CA GLY A 118 -35.28 43.88 7.36
C GLY A 118 -34.35 42.69 7.58
N VAL A 119 -34.81 41.47 7.25
CA VAL A 119 -34.01 40.23 7.32
C VAL A 119 -33.22 39.94 6.03
N ARG A 120 -33.36 40.75 4.98
CA ARG A 120 -32.57 40.60 3.75
C ARG A 120 -31.19 41.22 3.96
N VAL A 121 -30.16 40.49 3.54
CA VAL A 121 -28.77 40.97 3.58
C VAL A 121 -28.59 42.07 2.54
N ARG A 122 -28.11 43.23 2.98
CA ARG A 122 -27.71 44.37 2.16
C ARG A 122 -26.23 44.30 1.84
N VAL A 123 -25.87 44.85 0.69
CA VAL A 123 -24.47 44.88 0.21
C VAL A 123 -23.82 46.25 0.36
N ASP A 124 -24.62 47.30 0.56
CA ASP A 124 -24.21 48.70 0.62
C ASP A 124 -23.89 49.18 2.05
N ALA A 125 -24.45 48.53 3.07
CA ALA A 125 -24.28 48.93 4.46
C ALA A 125 -24.33 47.75 5.43
N ALA A 126 -23.55 47.84 6.52
CA ALA A 126 -23.57 46.87 7.60
C ALA A 126 -24.96 46.80 8.27
N GLN A 127 -25.38 45.58 8.65
CA GLN A 127 -26.64 45.33 9.34
C GLN A 127 -26.41 44.70 10.72
N PRO A 128 -27.24 45.05 11.72
CA PRO A 128 -27.11 44.58 13.10
C PRO A 128 -27.67 43.17 13.30
N PHE A 129 -27.42 42.23 12.39
CA PHE A 129 -27.83 40.84 12.57
C PHE A 129 -27.11 40.21 13.77
N THR A 130 -27.87 39.46 14.56
CA THR A 130 -27.37 38.57 15.61
C THR A 130 -26.44 37.49 15.03
N LEU A 131 -25.68 36.83 15.89
CA LEU A 131 -24.77 35.76 15.46
C LEU A 131 -25.53 34.57 14.83
N ALA A 132 -26.72 34.24 15.35
CA ALA A 132 -27.57 33.18 14.84
C ALA A 132 -28.12 33.52 13.44
N GLU A 133 -28.63 34.74 13.23
CA GLU A 133 -29.10 35.19 11.92
C GLU A 133 -27.98 35.20 10.88
N LYS A 134 -26.77 35.63 11.28
CA LYS A 134 -25.59 35.55 10.40
C LYS A 134 -25.23 34.11 10.05
N ALA A 135 -25.37 33.16 10.97
CA ALA A 135 -25.11 31.75 10.70
C ALA A 135 -26.15 31.16 9.74
N GLN A 136 -27.44 31.43 9.96
CA GLN A 136 -28.51 31.00 9.06
C GLN A 136 -28.35 31.60 7.67
N GLY A 137 -28.07 32.90 7.57
CA GLY A 137 -27.86 33.57 6.29
C GLY A 137 -26.67 33.00 5.51
N ARG A 138 -25.58 32.64 6.20
CA ARG A 138 -24.46 31.93 5.58
C ARG A 138 -24.84 30.53 5.10
N SER A 139 -25.57 29.76 5.93
CA SER A 139 -26.05 28.43 5.56
C SER A 139 -26.98 28.46 4.35
N ASN A 140 -27.87 29.44 4.25
CA ASN A 140 -28.80 29.56 3.11
C ASN A 140 -28.08 29.83 1.77
N LEU A 141 -26.85 30.34 1.83
CA LEU A 141 -26.03 30.70 0.67
C LEU A 141 -24.85 29.74 0.47
N ASP A 142 -24.77 28.65 1.26
CA ASP A 142 -23.61 27.76 1.34
C ASP A 142 -22.28 28.51 1.54
N ALA A 143 -22.33 29.64 2.25
CA ALA A 143 -21.20 30.52 2.48
C ALA A 143 -20.46 30.12 3.77
N LEU A 144 -19.12 30.14 3.72
CA LEU A 144 -18.27 29.88 4.89
C LEU A 144 -17.88 31.20 5.56
N GLY A 145 -17.96 31.26 6.89
CA GLY A 145 -17.75 32.45 7.69
C GLY A 145 -16.34 32.57 8.27
N THR A 146 -16.02 33.75 8.80
CA THR A 146 -14.77 33.96 9.55
C THR A 146 -14.66 33.09 10.80
N VAL A 147 -15.79 32.66 11.37
CA VAL A 147 -15.86 31.74 12.52
C VAL A 147 -15.40 30.32 12.17
N ASP A 148 -15.43 29.95 10.89
CA ASP A 148 -15.03 28.62 10.40
C ASP A 148 -13.53 28.56 10.09
N LYS A 149 -12.81 29.68 10.23
CA LYS A 149 -11.37 29.77 10.01
C LYS A 149 -10.62 28.96 11.07
N GLY A 150 -9.82 27.99 10.62
CA GLY A 150 -8.96 27.18 11.49
C GLY A 150 -9.72 26.21 12.41
N LYS A 151 -10.95 25.84 12.03
CA LYS A 151 -11.73 24.79 12.70
C LYS A 151 -11.65 23.48 11.93
N ALA A 152 -11.91 22.36 12.62
CA ALA A 152 -12.14 21.08 11.95
C ALA A 152 -13.29 21.23 10.95
N ASP A 153 -13.11 20.67 9.75
CA ASP A 153 -14.05 20.76 8.62
C ASP A 153 -14.37 22.20 8.16
N GLY A 154 -13.60 23.19 8.61
CA GLY A 154 -13.73 24.60 8.24
C GLY A 154 -12.81 25.00 7.09
N VAL A 155 -12.45 26.28 7.06
CA VAL A 155 -11.53 26.83 6.05
C VAL A 155 -10.17 27.13 6.65
N ALA A 156 -9.11 26.85 5.91
CA ALA A 156 -7.78 27.32 6.27
C ALA A 156 -7.73 28.85 6.05
N SER A 157 -7.36 29.62 7.07
CA SER A 157 -7.14 31.05 6.88
C SER A 157 -5.77 31.29 6.24
N LEU A 158 -5.65 32.32 5.43
CA LEU A 158 -4.34 32.82 4.99
C LEU A 158 -3.89 33.97 5.91
N ASP A 159 -2.60 34.00 6.24
CA ASP A 159 -1.94 35.14 6.87
C ASP A 159 -1.71 36.28 5.86
N SER A 160 -1.08 37.37 6.32
CA SER A 160 -0.76 38.53 5.47
C SER A 160 0.19 38.22 4.31
N THR A 161 0.81 37.04 4.30
CA THR A 161 1.69 36.57 3.23
C THR A 161 1.01 35.59 2.28
N GLY A 162 -0.29 35.34 2.47
CA GLY A 162 -1.06 34.42 1.63
C GLY A 162 -0.81 32.94 1.96
N LYS A 163 -0.29 32.62 3.15
CA LYS A 163 -0.01 31.24 3.57
C LYS A 163 -0.89 30.81 4.73
N VAL A 164 -1.16 29.51 4.85
CA VAL A 164 -1.84 28.97 6.02
C VAL A 164 -0.92 29.10 7.24
N PRO A 165 -1.38 29.73 8.35
CA PRO A 165 -0.59 29.84 9.57
C PRO A 165 -0.13 28.47 10.09
N PRO A 166 1.11 28.32 10.57
CA PRO A 166 1.62 27.06 11.09
C PRO A 166 0.79 26.45 12.21
N ALA A 167 0.10 27.28 13.01
CA ALA A 167 -0.80 26.82 14.08
C ALA A 167 -2.05 26.05 13.57
N GLN A 168 -2.39 26.18 12.29
CA GLN A 168 -3.49 25.45 11.65
C GLN A 168 -3.02 24.20 10.90
N LEU A 169 -1.71 23.99 10.82
CA LEU A 169 -1.12 22.81 10.22
C LEU A 169 -0.86 21.77 11.32
N PRO A 170 -1.02 20.47 11.03
CA PRO A 170 -0.47 19.43 11.89
C PRO A 170 1.02 19.69 12.15
N ALA A 171 1.51 19.30 13.32
CA ALA A 171 2.93 19.43 13.66
C ALA A 171 3.76 18.72 12.58
N LEU A 172 4.45 19.49 11.73
CA LEU A 172 5.33 18.93 10.73
C LEU A 172 6.48 18.23 11.43
N THR A 173 6.77 16.99 11.03
CA THR A 173 8.07 16.37 11.30
C THR A 173 9.13 17.15 10.53
N THR A 174 9.72 18.14 11.18
CA THR A 174 10.85 18.91 10.67
C THR A 174 12.14 18.12 10.80
N THR A 175 13.17 18.52 10.07
CA THR A 175 14.54 18.00 10.21
C THR A 175 15.02 18.08 11.67
N ALA A 176 14.58 19.09 12.43
CA ALA A 176 14.89 19.24 13.86
C ALA A 176 14.22 18.14 14.71
N THR A 177 12.96 17.81 14.45
CA THR A 177 12.26 16.74 15.19
C THR A 177 12.82 15.35 14.86
N VAL A 178 13.16 15.08 13.60
CA VAL A 178 13.78 13.80 13.21
C VAL A 178 15.19 13.70 13.80
N GLY A 179 15.98 14.77 13.74
CA GLY A 179 17.32 14.82 14.33
C GLY A 179 17.30 14.62 15.85
N ALA A 180 16.37 15.25 16.56
CA ALA A 180 16.20 15.06 18.00
C ALA A 180 15.79 13.63 18.36
N ALA A 181 14.86 13.03 17.60
CA ALA A 181 14.45 11.65 17.79
C ALA A 181 15.62 10.66 17.57
N MET A 182 16.45 10.91 16.55
CA MET A 182 17.66 10.11 16.30
C MET A 182 18.72 10.28 17.40
N ALA A 183 18.94 11.51 17.88
CA ALA A 183 19.92 11.79 18.93
C ALA A 183 19.53 11.20 20.29
N GLY A 184 18.23 11.12 20.60
CA GLY A 184 17.70 10.51 21.82
C GLY A 184 17.47 9.00 21.73
N ALA A 185 17.64 8.38 20.55
CA ALA A 185 17.44 6.95 20.39
C ALA A 185 18.53 6.13 21.10
N ASN A 186 18.15 4.97 21.64
CA ASN A 186 19.12 4.03 22.21
C ASN A 186 20.06 3.50 21.12
N GLY A 187 21.36 3.44 21.43
CA GLY A 187 22.35 2.86 20.53
C GLY A 187 22.09 1.37 20.28
N LYS A 188 22.25 0.95 19.03
CA LYS A 188 22.22 -0.47 18.62
C LYS A 188 23.63 -0.94 18.32
N ALA A 189 24.17 -1.84 19.15
CA ALA A 189 25.56 -2.29 19.05
C ALA A 189 25.90 -3.03 17.75
N ALA A 190 24.95 -3.81 17.21
CA ALA A 190 25.09 -4.54 15.96
C ALA A 190 23.82 -4.38 15.10
N PRO A 191 23.87 -3.56 14.04
CA PRO A 191 22.79 -3.48 13.07
C PRO A 191 22.54 -4.84 12.39
N ALA A 192 21.28 -5.18 12.17
CA ALA A 192 20.87 -6.35 11.39
C ALA A 192 20.93 -6.03 9.89
N ASP A 193 21.02 -7.06 9.06
CA ASP A 193 21.22 -6.92 7.60
C ASP A 193 20.10 -6.15 6.90
N GLY A 194 18.89 -6.17 7.45
CA GLY A 194 17.74 -5.40 6.96
C GLY A 194 17.60 -3.98 7.50
N ASP A 195 18.44 -3.55 8.47
CA ASP A 195 18.36 -2.21 9.06
C ASP A 195 18.77 -1.15 8.03
N PHE A 196 18.02 -0.05 7.95
CA PHE A 196 18.26 1.04 7.02
C PHE A 196 19.07 2.18 7.63
N PHE A 197 20.01 2.70 6.84
CA PHE A 197 20.71 3.95 7.07
C PHE A 197 20.31 4.94 5.97
N ALA A 198 20.01 6.19 6.36
CA ALA A 198 19.64 7.24 5.42
C ALA A 198 20.85 8.14 5.11
N GLY A 199 20.85 8.71 3.91
CA GLY A 199 21.84 9.69 3.47
C GLY A 199 21.28 10.60 2.37
N VAL A 200 22.12 11.52 1.89
CA VAL A 200 21.83 12.39 0.76
C VAL A 200 22.83 12.09 -0.35
N GLU A 201 22.36 11.96 -1.58
CA GLU A 201 23.22 11.70 -2.73
C GLU A 201 24.25 12.83 -2.92
N ALA A 202 25.48 12.45 -3.24
CA ALA A 202 26.54 13.42 -3.48
C ALA A 202 26.21 14.33 -4.67
N GLY A 203 26.33 15.65 -4.49
CA GLY A 203 26.03 16.63 -5.53
C GLY A 203 24.54 16.94 -5.73
N GLY A 204 23.64 16.41 -4.89
CA GLY A 204 22.20 16.67 -4.94
C GLY A 204 21.56 16.83 -3.57
N SER A 205 20.22 16.93 -3.54
CA SER A 205 19.41 16.91 -2.31
C SER A 205 18.45 15.72 -2.26
N THR A 206 18.70 14.71 -3.10
CA THR A 206 17.93 13.47 -3.14
C THR A 206 18.27 12.61 -1.94
N MET A 207 17.25 12.23 -1.16
CA MET A 207 17.40 11.30 -0.05
C MET A 207 17.52 9.87 -0.56
N PHE A 208 18.46 9.09 -0.02
CA PHE A 208 18.53 7.66 -0.24
C PHE A 208 18.59 6.90 1.07
N LYS A 209 18.31 5.60 1.01
CA LYS A 209 18.55 4.67 2.13
C LYS A 209 19.31 3.44 1.64
N ALA A 210 20.23 2.94 2.46
CA ALA A 210 20.96 1.72 2.21
C ALA A 210 20.78 0.76 3.39
N THR A 211 20.71 -0.54 3.13
CA THR A 211 20.69 -1.55 4.19
C THR A 211 22.08 -1.76 4.77
N TRP A 212 22.16 -2.23 6.01
CA TRP A 212 23.43 -2.66 6.59
C TRP A 212 24.12 -3.75 5.76
N ALA A 213 23.36 -4.67 5.15
CA ALA A 213 23.90 -5.65 4.22
C ALA A 213 24.62 -5.02 3.02
N ASN A 214 24.02 -4.01 2.40
CA ASN A 214 24.62 -3.30 1.27
C ASN A 214 25.89 -2.55 1.69
N ILE A 215 25.85 -1.89 2.86
CA ILE A 215 27.03 -1.18 3.40
C ILE A 215 28.16 -2.17 3.68
N LYS A 216 27.88 -3.30 4.35
CA LYS A 216 28.87 -4.36 4.58
C LYS A 216 29.45 -4.90 3.28
N ALA A 217 28.62 -5.15 2.27
CA ALA A 217 29.07 -5.65 0.98
C ALA A 217 30.01 -4.64 0.29
N THR A 218 29.66 -3.36 0.28
CA THR A 218 30.49 -2.28 -0.28
C THR A 218 31.82 -2.14 0.47
N LEU A 219 31.78 -2.11 1.80
CA LEU A 219 33.00 -2.03 2.62
C LEU A 219 33.89 -3.26 2.41
N LYS A 220 33.29 -4.46 2.38
CA LYS A 220 34.02 -5.70 2.08
C LYS A 220 34.71 -5.62 0.72
N ALA A 221 33.98 -5.23 -0.32
CA ALA A 221 34.55 -5.10 -1.67
C ALA A 221 35.69 -4.07 -1.71
N TYR A 222 35.52 -2.91 -1.06
CA TYR A 222 36.55 -1.87 -0.98
C TYR A 222 37.82 -2.34 -0.28
N PHE A 223 37.67 -2.94 0.91
CA PHE A 223 38.79 -3.42 1.70
C PHE A 223 39.46 -4.64 1.09
N ASP A 224 38.70 -5.60 0.54
CA ASP A 224 39.26 -6.75 -0.17
C ASP A 224 40.14 -6.28 -1.33
N ALA A 225 39.70 -5.31 -2.13
CA ALA A 225 40.50 -4.77 -3.23
C ALA A 225 41.84 -4.18 -2.74
N ILE A 226 41.86 -3.49 -1.59
CA ILE A 226 43.07 -2.90 -1.01
C ILE A 226 43.98 -3.97 -0.40
N TYR A 227 43.42 -4.87 0.42
CA TYR A 227 44.20 -5.82 1.19
C TYR A 227 44.65 -7.02 0.38
N GLN A 228 43.88 -7.49 -0.60
CA GLN A 228 44.35 -8.52 -1.55
C GLN A 228 45.55 -8.01 -2.35
N ALA A 229 45.51 -6.76 -2.81
CA ALA A 229 46.64 -6.15 -3.52
C ALA A 229 47.89 -6.02 -2.62
N LYS A 230 47.74 -5.66 -1.34
CA LYS A 230 48.87 -5.47 -0.40
C LYS A 230 49.44 -6.77 0.17
N LEU A 231 48.63 -7.82 0.28
CA LEU A 231 49.07 -9.14 0.74
C LEU A 231 49.70 -9.99 -0.38
N GLY A 232 49.88 -9.43 -1.58
CA GLY A 232 50.45 -10.17 -2.71
C GLY A 232 49.51 -11.23 -3.30
N TYR A 233 48.21 -11.17 -2.97
CA TYR A 233 47.16 -11.90 -3.69
C TYR A 233 46.96 -11.24 -5.05
N VAL A 234 47.96 -11.34 -5.92
CA VAL A 234 47.70 -11.37 -7.35
C VAL A 234 46.77 -12.56 -7.55
N PRO A 235 45.57 -12.42 -8.16
CA PRO A 235 44.78 -13.58 -8.50
C PRO A 235 45.64 -14.44 -9.42
N VAL A 236 46.18 -15.54 -8.88
CA VAL A 236 46.79 -16.58 -9.69
C VAL A 236 45.74 -16.93 -10.71
N ARG A 237 46.05 -16.81 -12.00
CA ARG A 237 45.16 -17.28 -13.07
C ARG A 237 44.73 -18.70 -12.73
N GLN A 238 43.52 -18.87 -12.21
CA GLN A 238 42.93 -20.17 -11.93
C GLN A 238 42.57 -20.74 -13.29
N PHE A 239 43.43 -21.63 -13.81
CA PHE A 239 43.10 -22.42 -14.99
C PHE A 239 42.01 -23.47 -14.66
N ILE A 240 41.76 -23.75 -13.37
CA ILE A 240 40.69 -24.58 -12.83
C ILE A 240 40.42 -24.23 -11.35
N SER A 241 39.21 -24.52 -10.88
CA SER A 241 38.76 -24.31 -9.49
C SER A 241 39.57 -25.19 -8.53
N GLY A 242 40.52 -24.59 -7.83
CA GLY A 242 41.31 -25.23 -6.78
C GLY A 242 41.82 -24.16 -5.82
N VAL A 243 41.64 -24.38 -4.52
CA VAL A 243 42.06 -23.44 -3.47
C VAL A 243 43.41 -23.89 -2.90
N ILE A 244 44.40 -23.01 -2.95
CA ILE A 244 45.68 -23.16 -2.24
C ILE A 244 45.60 -22.29 -0.99
N TYR A 245 45.70 -22.91 0.18
CA TYR A 245 45.81 -22.21 1.46
C TYR A 245 47.28 -21.99 1.77
N ILE A 246 47.69 -20.73 1.90
CA ILE A 246 49.03 -20.34 2.38
C ILE A 246 48.84 -19.60 3.69
N GLY A 247 49.39 -20.14 4.78
CA GLY A 247 49.23 -19.57 6.11
C GLY A 247 50.33 -20.02 7.06
N TRP A 248 50.26 -19.57 8.31
CA TRP A 248 51.20 -20.00 9.35
C TRP A 248 50.60 -21.19 10.13
N ASP A 249 51.36 -22.28 10.28
CA ASP A 249 50.92 -23.48 10.99
C ASP A 249 50.97 -23.28 12.50
N GLY A 250 49.86 -22.77 13.03
CA GLY A 250 49.58 -22.70 14.46
C GLY A 250 50.69 -22.03 15.29
N PRO A 251 50.82 -22.40 16.57
CA PRO A 251 51.79 -21.80 17.50
C PRO A 251 53.26 -21.94 17.07
N SER A 252 53.54 -22.77 16.06
CA SER A 252 54.89 -23.12 15.61
C SER A 252 55.55 -22.05 14.74
N GLY A 253 54.79 -21.06 14.25
CA GLY A 253 55.32 -19.94 13.46
C GLY A 253 55.98 -20.36 12.13
N LYS A 254 55.57 -21.49 11.55
CA LYS A 254 56.11 -21.98 10.27
C LYS A 254 55.15 -21.67 9.13
N LEU A 255 55.68 -21.20 8.00
CA LEU A 255 54.87 -21.01 6.80
C LEU A 255 54.48 -22.38 6.23
N ALA A 256 53.19 -22.63 6.08
CA ALA A 256 52.61 -23.87 5.57
C ALA A 256 51.72 -23.60 4.36
N THR A 257 51.77 -24.51 3.41
CA THR A 257 50.92 -24.53 2.23
C THR A 257 50.08 -25.82 2.22
N GLN A 258 48.77 -25.69 2.14
CA GLN A 258 47.84 -26.82 1.98
C GLN A 258 47.05 -26.63 0.70
N VAL A 259 46.85 -27.72 -0.05
CA VAL A 259 45.95 -27.74 -1.20
C VAL A 259 44.87 -28.78 -0.89
N ASP A 260 43.62 -28.48 -1.27
CA ASP A 260 42.47 -29.37 -1.04
C ASP A 260 42.77 -30.82 -1.52
N ALA A 261 42.54 -31.79 -0.63
CA ALA A 261 42.80 -33.20 -0.85
C ALA A 261 42.02 -33.80 -2.03
N THR A 262 40.96 -33.13 -2.49
CA THR A 262 40.11 -33.59 -3.61
C THR A 262 40.85 -33.69 -4.95
N TYR A 263 41.96 -32.95 -5.13
CA TYR A 263 42.69 -32.88 -6.42
C TYR A 263 44.15 -33.35 -6.36
N PHE A 264 44.63 -33.90 -5.24
CA PHE A 264 45.88 -34.67 -5.25
C PHE A 264 45.61 -36.09 -5.75
N GLY A 265 45.45 -36.22 -7.07
CA GLY A 265 45.47 -37.52 -7.73
C GLY A 265 46.78 -38.24 -7.43
N VAL A 266 46.66 -39.40 -6.79
CA VAL A 266 47.65 -40.49 -6.68
C VAL A 266 49.13 -40.13 -6.94
N ASN A 267 49.88 -40.07 -5.84
CA ASN A 267 51.30 -40.44 -5.76
C ASN A 267 52.29 -39.67 -6.66
N TRP A 268 52.47 -38.38 -6.38
CA TRP A 268 53.74 -37.68 -6.62
C TRP A 268 54.17 -37.01 -5.31
N PRO A 269 55.39 -37.23 -4.77
CA PRO A 269 55.83 -36.55 -3.58
C PRO A 269 56.28 -35.15 -4.00
N ILE A 270 55.36 -34.19 -4.08
CA ILE A 270 55.75 -32.81 -3.81
C ILE A 270 55.81 -32.70 -2.28
N ASP A 271 56.86 -33.25 -1.69
CA ASP A 271 57.21 -33.03 -0.30
C ASP A 271 57.89 -31.65 -0.23
N ILE A 272 57.12 -30.56 -0.24
CA ILE A 272 57.62 -29.24 0.18
C ILE A 272 57.62 -29.24 1.71
N ARG A 273 58.36 -30.17 2.30
CA ARG A 273 58.92 -30.03 3.65
C ARG A 273 60.39 -29.75 3.48
N GLY A 274 60.71 -28.48 3.26
CA GLY A 274 61.99 -27.99 3.73
C GLY A 274 62.03 -28.16 5.25
N ARG A 275 62.52 -29.28 5.77
CA ARG A 275 63.29 -29.19 7.00
C ARG A 275 64.58 -28.49 6.60
N ALA A 276 64.84 -27.35 7.22
CA ALA A 276 66.11 -26.65 7.16
C ALA A 276 67.20 -27.50 7.86
N ASN A 277 67.51 -28.68 7.33
CA ASN A 277 68.77 -29.38 7.48
C ASN A 277 68.73 -30.65 6.62
N GLY A 278 69.53 -30.70 5.55
CA GLY A 278 69.66 -31.85 4.69
C GLY A 278 70.33 -33.02 5.42
N GLY A 279 69.54 -33.98 5.90
CA GLY A 279 70.05 -35.21 6.50
C GLY A 279 69.48 -36.43 5.79
N ALA A 280 70.24 -36.97 4.84
CA ALA A 280 70.07 -38.37 4.43
C ALA A 280 70.60 -39.23 5.60
N ASN A 281 69.70 -39.66 6.48
CA ASN A 281 69.97 -40.24 7.81
C ASN A 281 70.94 -41.45 7.88
N TRP A 282 71.44 -41.98 6.75
CA TRP A 282 72.27 -43.19 6.75
C TRP A 282 73.64 -43.01 6.08
N ALA A 283 73.87 -41.93 5.32
CA ALA A 283 75.09 -41.76 4.53
C ALA A 283 76.15 -40.81 5.14
N ASP A 284 75.80 -40.01 6.16
CA ASP A 284 76.68 -38.96 6.69
C ASP A 284 77.35 -39.30 8.04
N GLY A 285 77.29 -40.56 8.48
CA GLY A 285 78.05 -41.01 9.63
C GLY A 285 79.50 -41.32 9.25
N ALA A 286 80.45 -40.44 9.58
CA ALA A 286 81.89 -40.66 9.38
C ALA A 286 82.43 -41.99 9.95
N GLY A 287 81.68 -42.66 10.84
CA GLY A 287 82.01 -43.96 11.40
C GLY A 287 81.60 -45.18 10.57
N TYR A 288 80.96 -45.02 9.40
CA TYR A 288 80.48 -46.13 8.55
C TYR A 288 80.98 -46.07 7.11
N ALA A 289 81.87 -45.14 6.78
CA ALA A 289 82.42 -45.00 5.43
C ALA A 289 83.33 -46.19 5.01
N ASP A 290 83.80 -47.01 5.96
CA ASP A 290 84.75 -48.09 5.71
C ASP A 290 84.13 -49.48 5.60
N ARG A 291 82.80 -49.63 5.76
CA ARG A 291 82.10 -50.93 5.89
C ARG A 291 80.92 -51.09 4.95
N LEU A 292 80.80 -52.27 4.33
CA LEU A 292 79.64 -52.66 3.51
C LEU A 292 78.47 -53.15 4.39
N GLY A 293 77.77 -52.21 5.04
CA GLY A 293 76.58 -52.49 5.84
C GLY A 293 76.85 -52.92 7.29
N PRO A 294 75.81 -53.08 8.12
CA PRO A 294 75.93 -53.43 9.53
C PRO A 294 76.59 -54.82 9.69
N GLY A 295 77.78 -54.86 10.32
CA GLY A 295 78.56 -56.09 10.47
C GLY A 295 79.36 -56.53 9.23
N GLY A 296 79.36 -55.73 8.16
CA GLY A 296 80.13 -55.99 6.94
C GLY A 296 81.65 -55.86 7.14
N TRP A 297 82.41 -56.48 6.25
CA TRP A 297 83.87 -56.39 6.25
C TRP A 297 84.33 -54.98 5.95
N THR A 298 85.40 -54.55 6.63
CA THR A 298 86.04 -53.27 6.32
C THR A 298 86.85 -53.40 5.03
N LEU A 299 87.14 -52.28 4.36
CA LEU A 299 88.06 -52.27 3.22
C LEU A 299 89.42 -52.90 3.58
N ALA A 300 89.91 -52.67 4.80
CA ALA A 300 91.15 -53.27 5.30
C ALA A 300 91.05 -54.81 5.44
N THR A 301 89.92 -55.33 5.93
CA THR A 301 89.69 -56.78 6.02
C THR A 301 89.62 -57.42 4.63
N ILE A 302 88.99 -56.74 3.65
CA ILE A 302 88.93 -57.24 2.27
C ILE A 302 90.33 -57.30 1.64
N GLN A 303 91.15 -56.26 1.85
CA GLN A 303 92.53 -56.22 1.35
C GLN A 303 93.40 -57.30 1.98
N ASP A 304 93.28 -57.53 3.30
CA ASP A 304 94.01 -58.61 3.97
C ASP A 304 93.66 -59.99 3.40
N GLN A 305 92.37 -60.27 3.19
CA GLN A 305 91.90 -61.53 2.60
C GLN A 305 92.38 -61.73 1.15
N LEU A 306 92.61 -60.65 0.39
CA LEU A 306 93.17 -60.73 -0.96
C LEU A 306 94.66 -61.07 -0.95
N ASN A 307 95.42 -60.62 0.06
CA ASN A 307 96.87 -60.87 0.17
C ASN A 307 97.24 -62.31 0.56
N TRP A 308 96.26 -63.13 0.97
CA TRP A 308 96.43 -64.56 1.25
C TRP A 308 96.06 -65.46 0.06
N ARG A 309 95.64 -64.88 -1.08
CA ARG A 309 95.32 -65.65 -2.29
C ARG A 309 96.56 -65.86 -3.15
N VAL A 310 96.56 -66.94 -3.94
CA VAL A 310 97.59 -67.18 -4.96
C VAL A 310 97.43 -66.15 -6.07
N THR A 311 98.49 -65.39 -6.35
CA THR A 311 98.47 -64.37 -7.41
C THR A 311 99.40 -64.68 -8.57
N ASP A 312 100.35 -65.60 -8.41
CA ASP A 312 101.28 -65.99 -9.47
C ASP A 312 101.77 -67.45 -9.32
N HIS A 313 102.30 -68.02 -10.41
CA HIS A 313 102.86 -69.38 -10.46
C HIS A 313 104.07 -69.45 -11.40
N ARG A 314 105.08 -70.26 -11.06
CA ARG A 314 106.29 -70.43 -11.91
C ARG A 314 106.97 -71.78 -11.72
N PHE A 315 107.88 -72.13 -12.63
CA PHE A 315 108.84 -73.23 -12.44
C PHE A 315 110.23 -72.71 -12.06
N ALA A 316 110.69 -72.98 -10.84
CA ALA A 316 111.96 -72.52 -10.29
C ALA A 316 112.73 -73.64 -9.56
N GLY A 317 114.02 -73.43 -9.30
CA GLY A 317 114.93 -74.52 -8.90
C GLY A 317 115.29 -75.41 -10.08
N TYR A 318 116.55 -75.84 -10.17
CA TYR A 318 117.03 -76.68 -11.26
C TYR A 318 117.82 -77.84 -10.69
N ILE A 319 117.42 -79.05 -11.07
CA ILE A 319 118.15 -80.28 -10.78
C ILE A 319 118.34 -80.99 -12.11
N ALA A 320 119.57 -81.37 -12.43
CA ALA A 320 119.87 -82.21 -13.57
C ALA A 320 120.23 -83.60 -13.06
N GLN A 321 119.61 -84.63 -13.63
CA GLN A 321 119.92 -86.02 -13.32
C GLN A 321 120.25 -86.76 -14.62
N GLU A 322 121.37 -87.48 -14.59
CA GLU A 322 121.77 -88.36 -15.68
C GLU A 322 121.02 -89.69 -15.57
N VAL A 323 120.43 -90.14 -16.68
CA VAL A 323 119.77 -91.45 -16.81
C VAL A 323 120.49 -92.23 -17.91
N LEU A 324 120.97 -93.42 -17.58
CA LEU A 324 121.64 -94.34 -18.51
C LEU A 324 120.64 -94.90 -19.54
N LEU A 325 121.08 -95.06 -20.80
CA LEU A 325 120.26 -95.46 -21.95
C LEU A 325 120.68 -96.81 -22.56
N ASP A 326 121.56 -97.56 -21.90
CA ASP A 326 122.01 -98.86 -22.41
C ASP A 326 120.84 -99.86 -22.40
N GLY A 327 120.70 -100.61 -23.50
CA GLY A 327 119.51 -101.38 -23.91
C GLY A 327 119.03 -102.53 -23.01
N GLY A 328 119.38 -102.54 -21.73
CA GLY A 328 118.73 -103.33 -20.69
C GLY A 328 117.96 -102.41 -19.76
N GLY A 329 116.62 -102.48 -19.81
CA GLY A 329 115.72 -101.62 -19.06
C GLY A 329 116.16 -101.39 -17.61
N THR A 330 116.56 -100.16 -17.30
CA THR A 330 116.83 -99.69 -15.95
C THR A 330 116.03 -98.41 -15.72
N SER A 331 115.05 -98.52 -14.83
CA SER A 331 114.27 -97.39 -14.32
C SER A 331 115.16 -96.49 -13.48
N GLY A 332 115.64 -95.39 -14.06
CA GLY A 332 116.24 -94.30 -13.29
C GLY A 332 115.18 -93.63 -12.42
N GLY A 333 115.03 -94.08 -11.17
CA GLY A 333 114.21 -93.42 -10.16
C GLY A 333 114.84 -92.08 -9.80
N GLY A 334 114.41 -91.02 -10.46
CA GLY A 334 115.08 -89.73 -10.44
C GLY A 334 114.13 -88.56 -10.42
N GLY A 335 113.61 -88.23 -9.24
CA GLY A 335 112.82 -87.02 -9.02
C GLY A 335 112.80 -86.70 -7.53
N SER A 336 113.18 -85.47 -7.16
CA SER A 336 112.92 -84.96 -5.81
C SER A 336 111.43 -84.63 -5.68
N SER A 337 110.83 -84.89 -4.51
CA SER A 337 109.41 -84.59 -4.28
C SER A 337 109.11 -83.12 -4.62
N GLY A 338 108.05 -82.91 -5.41
CA GLY A 338 107.65 -81.58 -5.88
C GLY A 338 108.41 -81.06 -7.10
N TYR A 339 109.29 -81.82 -7.75
CA TYR A 339 109.90 -81.43 -9.02
C TYR A 339 109.28 -82.17 -10.20
N VAL A 340 109.16 -81.49 -11.34
CA VAL A 340 108.67 -82.06 -12.60
C VAL A 340 109.73 -81.95 -13.68
N VAL A 341 109.69 -82.86 -14.65
CA VAL A 341 110.60 -82.85 -15.81
C VAL A 341 110.27 -81.66 -16.70
N THR A 342 111.30 -80.90 -17.08
CA THR A 342 111.19 -79.71 -17.95
C THR A 342 111.98 -79.84 -19.24
N HIS A 343 113.03 -80.67 -19.27
CA HIS A 343 113.67 -81.07 -20.52
C HIS A 343 114.35 -82.42 -20.38
N VAL A 344 114.64 -83.05 -21.52
CA VAL A 344 115.49 -84.23 -21.62
C VAL A 344 116.44 -84.01 -22.79
N THR A 345 117.74 -84.12 -22.55
CA THR A 345 118.77 -83.89 -23.57
C THR A 345 119.71 -85.09 -23.64
N LYS A 346 119.95 -85.63 -24.83
CA LYS A 346 120.93 -86.71 -25.01
C LYS A 346 122.32 -86.12 -25.22
N ARG A 347 123.31 -86.56 -24.44
CA ARG A 347 124.70 -86.09 -24.58
C ARG A 347 125.43 -86.90 -25.65
N GLY A 348 126.10 -86.22 -26.57
CA GLY A 348 126.79 -86.87 -27.69
C GLY A 348 127.98 -87.72 -27.22
N GLY A 349 128.08 -88.96 -27.72
CA GLY A 349 129.21 -89.86 -27.46
C GLY A 349 129.12 -90.74 -26.21
N VAL A 350 128.06 -90.62 -25.41
CA VAL A 350 127.82 -91.44 -24.20
C VAL A 350 126.39 -91.94 -24.14
N ALA A 351 126.17 -93.10 -23.52
CA ALA A 351 124.84 -93.73 -23.37
C ALA A 351 124.05 -93.15 -22.19
N VAL A 352 123.93 -91.82 -22.11
CA VAL A 352 123.19 -91.11 -21.04
C VAL A 352 122.28 -90.01 -21.62
N ALA A 353 121.14 -89.79 -20.96
CA ALA A 353 120.28 -88.62 -21.13
C ALA A 353 120.26 -87.76 -19.86
N ASP A 354 120.44 -86.47 -20.03
CA ASP A 354 120.29 -85.44 -19.00
C ASP A 354 118.81 -85.06 -18.86
N VAL A 355 118.20 -85.38 -17.73
CA VAL A 355 116.83 -84.98 -17.39
C VAL A 355 116.88 -83.73 -16.51
N GLY A 356 116.41 -82.61 -17.04
CA GLY A 356 116.29 -81.35 -16.31
C GLY A 356 114.95 -81.24 -15.61
N LEU A 357 114.98 -81.07 -14.29
CA LEU A 357 113.82 -80.98 -13.41
C LEU A 357 113.67 -79.56 -12.83
N ARG A 358 112.44 -79.06 -12.71
CA ARG A 358 112.13 -77.81 -12.00
C ARG A 358 110.97 -77.98 -11.02
N GLN A 359 110.96 -77.17 -9.96
CA GLN A 359 109.89 -77.15 -8.96
C GLN A 359 108.78 -76.18 -9.38
N PRO A 360 107.51 -76.62 -9.50
CA PRO A 360 106.39 -75.69 -9.54
C PRO A 360 106.31 -74.95 -8.21
N GLN A 361 106.24 -73.62 -8.27
CA GLN A 361 106.09 -72.74 -7.13
C GLN A 361 104.88 -71.83 -7.33
N LEU A 362 104.18 -71.53 -6.24
CA LEU A 362 103.10 -70.56 -6.18
C LEU A 362 103.57 -69.32 -5.40
N TYR A 363 103.08 -68.15 -5.79
CA TYR A 363 103.27 -66.92 -5.05
C TYR A 363 101.98 -66.53 -4.32
N ILE A 364 102.11 -66.32 -3.02
CA ILE A 364 101.08 -65.71 -2.18
C ILE A 364 101.68 -64.42 -1.62
N PRO A 365 101.06 -63.23 -1.81
CA PRO A 365 101.65 -61.96 -1.40
C PRO A 365 102.16 -61.94 0.05
N ASN A 366 101.41 -62.51 1.00
CA ASN A 366 101.81 -62.57 2.42
C ASN A 366 102.81 -63.69 2.76
N ALA A 367 103.03 -64.67 1.87
CA ALA A 367 103.88 -65.84 2.17
C ALA A 367 105.07 -66.02 1.21
N GLY A 368 105.16 -65.22 0.15
CA GLY A 368 106.19 -65.30 -0.89
C GLY A 368 106.04 -66.51 -1.81
N TRP A 369 107.12 -66.84 -2.51
CA TRP A 369 107.20 -68.02 -3.38
C TRP A 369 107.35 -69.30 -2.54
N ARG A 370 106.44 -70.26 -2.75
CA ARG A 370 106.42 -71.55 -2.04
C ARG A 370 106.35 -72.71 -3.02
N ALA A 371 106.95 -73.84 -2.67
CA ALA A 371 106.86 -75.06 -3.44
C ALA A 371 105.42 -75.59 -3.46
N LEU A 372 104.94 -76.00 -4.63
CA LEU A 372 103.63 -76.63 -4.75
C LEU A 372 103.65 -78.00 -4.03
N GLY A 373 102.94 -78.10 -2.89
CA GLY A 373 102.88 -79.30 -2.04
C GLY A 373 103.67 -79.23 -0.73
N GLY A 374 104.40 -78.13 -0.47
CA GLY A 374 104.99 -77.82 0.85
C GLY A 374 104.13 -76.80 1.59
N TRP A 375 103.03 -77.25 2.17
CA TRP A 375 102.10 -76.42 2.96
C TRP A 375 102.51 -76.36 4.43
#